data_AF-A0A1G1X2I9-F1
#
_entry.id   AF-A0A1G1X2I9-F1
#
_cell.length_a   1.000
_cell.length_b   1.000
_cell.length_c   1.000
_cell.angle_alpha   90.00
_cell.angle_beta   90.00
_cell.angle_gamma   90.00
#
_symmetry.space_group_name_H-M   'P 1'
#
loop_
_entity.id
_entity.type
_entity.pdbx_description
1 polymer ?
#
loop_
_entity_poly.entity_id
_entity_poly.type
_entity_poly.pdbx_seq_one_letter_code
_entity_poly.pdbx_strand_id
1 'polypeptide(L)'
;MAAQQKKRPCVFAKRQIPKHPNTIAGLVRHLTTVIQRIAKDLTGTPLGYRNGRTRRALEFAIDDRARVLDALKNASPVLHQKLVRELGMVQNS
;
A
#
# COMPACT_ATOMS: atom_id res chain seq x y z
N MET A 1 -19.82 -22.97 -18.64
CA MET A 1 -20.28 -22.17 -17.48
C MET A 1 -19.30 -22.40 -16.34
N ALA A 2 -18.56 -21.38 -15.89
CA ALA A 2 -17.77 -21.44 -14.67
C ALA A 2 -17.81 -20.06 -13.99
N ALA A 3 -18.79 -19.89 -13.12
CA ALA A 3 -18.86 -18.78 -12.19
C ALA A 3 -17.95 -19.10 -10.99
N GLN A 4 -16.97 -18.24 -10.69
CA GLN A 4 -16.34 -18.22 -9.37
C GLN A 4 -16.39 -16.80 -8.81
N GLN A 5 -17.40 -16.62 -7.96
CA GLN A 5 -17.59 -15.47 -7.09
C GLN A 5 -16.45 -15.32 -6.08
N LYS A 6 -16.11 -14.05 -5.82
CA LYS A 6 -15.86 -13.47 -4.48
C LYS A 6 -14.76 -14.12 -3.64
N LYS A 7 -13.53 -13.69 -3.88
CA LYS A 7 -12.59 -13.36 -2.80
C LYS A 7 -11.86 -12.08 -3.22
N ARG A 8 -12.12 -10.95 -2.55
CA ARG A 8 -11.14 -9.84 -2.48
C ARG A 8 -10.46 -9.89 -1.09
N PRO A 9 -9.45 -10.73 -0.85
CA PRO A 9 -8.60 -10.62 0.32
C PRO A 9 -7.20 -10.20 -0.14
N CYS A 10 -6.72 -9.06 0.34
CA CYS A 10 -5.31 -8.69 0.35
C CYS A 10 -4.57 -8.88 -0.99
N VAL A 11 -4.66 -7.89 -1.90
CA VAL A 11 -4.18 -8.00 -3.30
C VAL A 11 -2.67 -8.28 -3.43
N PHE A 12 -1.85 -8.02 -2.41
CA PHE A 12 -0.39 -8.09 -2.50
C PHE A 12 0.30 -9.11 -1.59
N ALA A 13 -0.29 -9.51 -0.46
CA ALA A 13 0.31 -10.45 0.49
C ALA A 13 0.60 -11.87 -0.08
N LYS A 14 0.15 -12.19 -1.31
CA LYS A 14 0.45 -13.45 -2.00
C LYS A 14 1.02 -13.28 -3.42
N ARG A 15 1.29 -12.06 -3.89
CA ARG A 15 1.93 -11.85 -5.20
C ARG A 15 3.43 -11.73 -4.98
N GLN A 16 4.22 -12.50 -5.74
CA GLN A 16 5.68 -12.35 -5.76
C GLN A 16 6.03 -10.87 -5.89
N ILE A 17 6.81 -10.35 -4.94
CA ILE A 17 7.31 -8.98 -5.03
C ILE A 17 8.15 -8.94 -6.32
N PRO A 18 7.84 -8.03 -7.25
CA PRO A 18 8.53 -7.99 -8.52
C PRO A 18 10.03 -7.79 -8.30
N LYS A 19 10.86 -8.53 -9.05
CA LYS A 19 12.32 -8.45 -8.92
C LYS A 19 12.90 -7.12 -9.40
N HIS A 20 12.16 -6.40 -10.25
CA HIS A 20 12.64 -5.18 -10.87
C HIS A 20 12.33 -3.94 -10.01
N PRO A 21 13.33 -3.16 -9.58
CA PRO A 21 13.16 -2.10 -8.59
C PRO A 21 12.23 -0.97 -9.05
N ASN A 22 12.18 -0.65 -10.36
CA ASN A 22 11.22 0.33 -10.89
C ASN A 22 9.77 -0.12 -10.73
N THR A 23 9.49 -1.43 -10.83
CA THR A 23 8.16 -1.99 -10.63
C THR A 23 7.78 -1.93 -9.16
N ILE A 24 8.72 -2.24 -8.26
CA ILE A 24 8.54 -2.11 -6.80
C ILE A 24 8.22 -0.65 -6.43
N ALA A 25 8.94 0.33 -7.01
CA ALA A 25 8.67 1.75 -6.81
C ALA A 25 7.27 2.16 -7.29
N GLY A 26 6.82 1.66 -8.45
CA GLY A 26 5.46 1.87 -8.94
C GLY A 26 4.39 1.32 -8.00
N LEU A 27 4.64 0.17 -7.37
CA LEU A 27 3.74 -0.42 -6.38
C LEU A 27 3.62 0.45 -5.11
N VAL A 28 4.75 0.95 -4.59
CA VAL A 28 4.73 1.84 -3.43
C VAL A 28 3.95 3.13 -3.73
N ARG A 29 4.11 3.72 -4.92
CA ARG A 29 3.31 4.89 -5.35
C ARG A 29 1.82 4.57 -5.37
N HIS A 30 1.45 3.45 -5.99
CA HIS A 30 0.06 3.01 -6.07
C HIS A 30 -0.55 2.79 -4.68
N LEU A 31 0.15 2.09 -3.78
CA LEU A 31 -0.28 1.87 -2.40
C LEU A 31 -0.41 3.19 -1.64
N THR A 32 0.48 4.15 -1.86
CA THR A 32 0.43 5.48 -1.25
C THR A 32 -0.84 6.24 -1.68
N THR A 33 -1.17 6.22 -2.96
CA THR A 33 -2.42 6.82 -3.47
C THR A 33 -3.66 6.14 -2.89
N VAL A 34 -3.66 4.81 -2.78
CA VAL A 34 -4.76 4.05 -2.16
C VAL A 34 -4.93 4.44 -0.70
N ILE A 35 -3.84 4.52 0.06
CA ILE A 35 -3.84 4.95 1.48
C ILE A 35 -4.41 6.36 1.62
N GLN A 36 -3.95 7.31 0.80
CA GLN A 36 -4.45 8.69 0.83
C GLN A 36 -5.95 8.76 0.51
N ARG A 37 -6.41 7.97 -0.48
CA ARG A 37 -7.84 7.90 -0.83
C ARG A 37 -8.67 7.32 0.32
N ILE A 38 -8.23 6.22 0.92
CA ILE A 38 -8.92 5.61 2.07
C ILE A 38 -8.91 6.56 3.28
N ALA A 39 -7.81 7.26 3.54
CA ALA A 39 -7.73 8.26 4.61
C ALA A 39 -8.67 9.45 4.37
N LYS A 40 -8.81 9.89 3.12
CA LYS A 40 -9.79 10.91 2.72
C LYS A 40 -11.23 10.43 2.92
N ASP A 41 -11.53 9.20 2.54
CA ASP A 41 -12.85 8.59 2.76
C ASP A 41 -13.16 8.47 4.26
N LEU A 42 -12.18 8.13 5.09
CA LEU A 42 -12.33 8.06 6.55
C LEU A 42 -12.53 9.43 7.21
N THR A 43 -11.93 10.50 6.68
CA THR A 43 -12.07 11.87 7.22
C THR A 43 -13.37 12.55 6.76
N GLY A 44 -13.89 12.21 5.58
CA GLY A 44 -15.14 12.75 5.06
C GLY A 44 -16.42 12.04 5.53
N THR A 45 -16.31 10.89 6.21
CA THR A 45 -17.48 10.13 6.68
C THR A 45 -17.76 10.45 8.15
N PRO A 46 -18.94 11.01 8.52
CA PRO A 46 -19.26 11.30 9.91
C PRO A 46 -19.21 10.01 10.75
N LEU A 47 -18.60 10.12 11.94
CA LEU A 47 -18.14 9.08 12.88
C LEU A 47 -19.17 8.03 13.33
N GLY A 48 -20.38 8.01 12.77
CA GLY A 48 -21.48 7.12 13.16
C GLY A 48 -21.53 5.75 12.44
N TYR A 49 -20.88 5.59 11.28
CA TYR A 49 -20.90 4.31 10.57
C TYR A 49 -19.59 3.53 10.77
N ARG A 50 -19.73 2.31 11.32
CA ARG A 50 -18.67 1.33 11.61
C ARG A 50 -17.74 1.09 10.40
N ASN A 51 -16.73 1.94 10.23
CA ASN A 51 -15.68 1.80 9.23
C ASN A 51 -14.60 0.77 9.60
N GLY A 52 -14.94 -0.27 10.37
CA GLY A 52 -13.99 -1.30 10.79
C GLY A 52 -13.35 -2.04 9.61
N ARG A 53 -14.08 -2.21 8.49
CA ARG A 53 -13.53 -2.78 7.26
C ARG A 53 -12.59 -1.83 6.54
N THR A 54 -12.93 -0.55 6.46
CA THR A 54 -12.13 0.50 5.83
C THR A 54 -10.84 0.77 6.61
N ARG A 55 -10.92 0.77 7.95
CA ARG A 55 -9.77 0.85 8.85
C ARG A 55 -8.86 -0.37 8.70
N ARG A 56 -9.42 -1.59 8.69
CA ARG A 56 -8.62 -2.81 8.41
C ARG A 56 -7.98 -2.75 7.02
N ALA A 57 -8.68 -2.29 6.00
CA ALA A 57 -8.13 -2.15 4.65
C ALA A 57 -6.99 -1.11 4.61
N LEU A 58 -7.10 -0.02 5.37
CA LEU A 58 -6.03 0.97 5.54
C LEU A 58 -4.81 0.33 6.23
N GLU A 59 -5.02 -0.37 7.35
CA GLU A 59 -3.97 -1.07 8.10
C GLU A 59 -3.25 -2.09 7.20
N PHE A 60 -4.00 -2.89 6.43
CA PHE A 60 -3.42 -3.80 5.45
C PHE A 60 -2.63 -3.09 4.34
N ALA A 61 -3.14 -1.97 3.81
CA ALA A 61 -2.43 -1.22 2.77
C ALA A 61 -1.13 -0.58 3.29
N ILE A 62 -1.11 -0.15 4.55
CA ILE A 62 0.09 0.38 5.21
C ILE A 62 1.12 -0.74 5.44
N ASP A 63 0.72 -1.89 5.98
CA ASP A 63 1.61 -3.05 6.17
C ASP A 63 2.21 -3.51 4.85
N ASP A 64 1.37 -3.59 3.81
CA ASP A 64 1.79 -4.00 2.48
C ASP A 64 2.78 -3.01 1.87
N ARG A 65 2.51 -1.69 2.00
CA ARG A 65 3.44 -0.64 1.58
C ARG A 65 4.79 -0.77 2.28
N ALA A 66 4.79 -1.05 3.58
CA ALA A 66 6.03 -1.22 4.34
C ALA A 66 6.85 -2.41 3.82
N ARG A 67 6.22 -3.56 3.55
CA ARG A 67 6.89 -4.74 2.96
C ARG A 67 7.47 -4.46 1.58
N VAL A 68 6.70 -3.78 0.72
CA VAL A 68 7.16 -3.43 -0.64
C VAL A 68 8.31 -2.41 -0.57
N LEU A 69 8.24 -1.47 0.37
CA LEU A 69 9.30 -0.48 0.59
C LEU A 69 10.58 -1.12 1.12
N ASP A 70 10.49 -2.10 2.03
CA ASP A 70 11.64 -2.86 2.52
C ASP A 70 12.28 -3.69 1.39
N ALA A 71 11.46 -4.34 0.56
CA ALA A 71 11.97 -5.03 -0.63
C ALA A 71 12.65 -4.07 -1.62
N LEU A 72 12.13 -2.84 -1.79
CA LEU A 72 12.80 -1.81 -2.59
C LEU A 72 14.14 -1.41 -1.97
N LYS A 73 14.21 -1.27 -0.65
CA LYS A 73 15.46 -0.94 0.07
C LYS A 73 16.52 -2.01 -0.16
N ASN A 74 16.14 -3.29 -0.11
CA ASN A 74 17.04 -4.42 -0.37
C ASN A 74 17.48 -4.52 -1.84
N ALA A 75 16.57 -4.23 -2.78
CA ALA A 75 16.87 -4.29 -4.22
C ALA A 75 17.65 -3.07 -4.74
N SER A 76 17.31 -1.87 -4.26
CA SER A 76 17.95 -0.61 -4.65
C SER A 76 17.75 0.48 -3.58
N PRO A 77 18.74 0.67 -2.68
CA PRO A 77 18.66 1.67 -1.63
C PRO A 77 18.60 3.11 -2.18
N VAL A 78 19.20 3.36 -3.35
CA VAL A 78 19.16 4.66 -4.04
C VAL A 78 17.74 4.99 -4.49
N LEU A 79 17.05 4.05 -5.15
CA LEU A 79 15.66 4.24 -5.57
C LEU A 79 14.71 4.34 -4.38
N HIS A 80 14.96 3.58 -3.32
CA HIS A 80 14.23 3.72 -2.06
C HIS A 80 14.32 5.14 -1.49
N GLN A 81 15.53 5.69 -1.32
CA GLN A 81 15.69 7.05 -0.79
C GLN A 81 15.04 8.10 -1.68
N LYS A 82 15.18 7.97 -3.01
CA LYS A 82 14.54 8.87 -3.97
C LYS A 82 13.02 8.85 -3.81
N LEU A 83 12.43 7.66 -3.70
CA LEU A 83 10.99 7.47 -3.60
C LEU A 83 10.43 7.98 -2.26
N VAL A 84 11.13 7.73 -1.16
CA VAL A 84 10.76 8.22 0.17
C VAL A 84 10.75 9.75 0.21
N ARG A 85 11.77 10.40 -0.39
CA ARG A 85 11.82 11.86 -0.53
C ARG A 85 10.68 12.39 -1.40
N GLU A 86 10.43 11.74 -2.54
CA GLU A 86 9.38 12.14 -3.49
C GLU A 86 7.97 12.05 -2.87
N LEU A 87 7.71 10.98 -2.10
CA LEU A 87 6.42 10.76 -1.45
C LEU A 87 6.27 11.51 -0.12
N GLY A 88 7.29 12.27 0.31
CA GLY A 88 7.28 13.00 1.58
C GLY A 88 7.11 12.08 2.79
N MET A 89 7.52 10.81 2.69
CA MET A 89 7.43 9.88 3.80
C MET A 89 8.55 10.22 4.80
N VAL A 90 8.21 10.86 5.91
CA VAL A 90 9.16 11.11 7.00
C VAL A 90 9.68 9.76 7.50
N GLN A 91 10.96 9.50 7.32
CA GLN A 91 11.66 8.41 7.99
C GLN A 91 11.77 8.80 9.45
N ASN A 92 10.79 8.42 10.27
CA ASN A 92 10.96 8.50 11.71
C ASN A 92 12.06 7.50 12.06
N SER A 93 13.26 8.03 12.28
CA SER A 93 14.47 7.27 12.60
C SER A 93 14.45 6.83 14.05
#